data_AF-A0A816DZ03-F1
#
_entry.id   AF-A0A816DZ03-F1
#
_cell.length_a   1.000
_cell.length_b   1.000
_cell.length_c   1.000
_cell.angle_alpha   90.00
_cell.angle_beta   90.00
_cell.angle_gamma   90.00
#
_symmetry.space_group_name_H-M   'P 1'
#
loop_
_entity.id
_entity.type
_entity.pdbx_description
1 polymer ?
#
loop_
_entity_poly.entity_id
_entity_poly.type
_entity_poly.pdbx_seq_one_letter_code
_entity_poly.pdbx_strand_id
1 'polypeptide(L)'
;MNRILEFCLVRILPLLPLRNGNKCKVSFYGIIGDCPALKLILEFIGHTGYYSCFYCYIHDVHVGGRGGKRQYYHENNIKLRHEQRYELESIRAIESSNNIYGHLGRSLLHDLLDIPLPHSIIVDYLHVSLLRHTRCILQQIYAKLSPAKRIILDQRLRSQKFPHFFNRKIRAVSDFSFIKATELKNLLLYALIPHMLYFLPKEQLAHLASYIIHGKKCFDDNTSSMSKELFLKYYQDHSVHYDDLQNLVLHLRLHFNQLFDNHGSLCYLGTFGQEDLIGAIGKSHHGTRFHGQLIAYHYEIDFALRNKTPLNRASSIENIDGPLDEVNETSDMLQDVTQHHRMICNCNKPEQLTSLSVYGEHD
;
A
#
# COMPACT_ATOMS: atom_id res chain seq x y z
N MET A 1 -17.03 11.95 -16.70
CA MET A 1 -17.24 10.82 -15.76
C MET A 1 -16.20 10.95 -14.67
N ASN A 2 -16.66 11.31 -13.47
CA ASN A 2 -15.92 12.04 -12.45
C ASN A 2 -14.71 11.26 -11.91
N ARG A 3 -13.50 11.76 -12.16
CA ARG A 3 -12.28 11.32 -11.47
C ARG A 3 -12.29 11.95 -10.09
N ILE A 4 -12.87 11.22 -9.15
CA ILE A 4 -12.76 11.47 -7.73
C ILE A 4 -11.26 11.54 -7.41
N LEU A 5 -10.87 12.61 -6.73
CA LEU A 5 -9.54 12.89 -6.22
C LEU A 5 -8.97 11.64 -5.52
N GLU A 6 -7.89 11.07 -6.08
CA GLU A 6 -7.07 10.05 -5.42
C GLU A 6 -6.35 10.73 -4.24
N PHE A 7 -6.97 10.74 -3.06
CA PHE A 7 -6.37 11.29 -1.86
C PHE A 7 -5.23 10.37 -1.38
N CYS A 8 -3.99 10.87 -1.47
CA CYS A 8 -2.82 10.22 -0.90
C CYS A 8 -2.85 10.37 0.62
N LEU A 9 -3.35 9.36 1.33
CA LEU A 9 -3.32 9.36 2.79
C LEU A 9 -1.95 8.89 3.27
N VAL A 10 -1.06 9.86 3.53
CA VAL A 10 0.21 9.64 4.22
C VAL A 10 -0.09 9.10 5.61
N ARG A 11 0.28 7.84 5.88
CA ARG A 11 0.28 7.32 7.25
C ARG A 11 1.44 7.97 8.00
N ILE A 12 1.14 9.03 8.73
CA ILE A 12 2.05 9.57 9.74
C ILE A 12 2.20 8.49 10.80
N LEU A 13 3.43 8.01 11.02
CA LEU A 13 3.76 7.14 12.14
C LEU A 13 4.23 8.04 13.29
N PRO A 14 3.35 8.53 14.18
CA PRO A 14 3.79 9.32 15.31
C PRO A 14 4.60 8.43 16.25
N LEU A 15 5.84 8.83 16.57
CA LEU A 15 6.44 8.40 17.82
C LEU A 15 5.75 9.13 18.98
N LEU A 16 5.64 8.40 20.10
CA LEU A 16 4.95 8.86 21.31
C LEU A 16 5.37 10.27 21.72
N PRO A 17 4.43 11.15 22.11
CA PRO A 17 4.76 12.49 22.53
C PRO A 17 5.54 12.47 23.86
N LEU A 18 6.79 12.96 23.83
CA LEU A 18 7.49 13.34 25.05
C LEU A 18 6.84 14.62 25.61
N ARG A 19 6.01 14.48 26.63
CA ARG A 19 5.37 15.62 27.31
C ARG A 19 6.39 16.38 28.14
N ASN A 20 6.87 17.51 27.60
CA ASN A 20 7.41 18.62 28.39
C ASN A 20 6.74 19.91 27.91
N GLY A 21 5.72 20.37 28.66
CA GLY A 21 5.08 21.69 28.54
C GLY A 21 4.47 22.05 27.17
N ASN A 22 3.14 21.89 27.01
CA ASN A 22 2.26 22.41 25.94
C ASN A 22 2.70 22.31 24.46
N LYS A 23 3.86 21.75 24.13
CA LYS A 23 4.35 21.54 22.77
C LYS A 23 4.55 20.05 22.53
N CYS A 24 3.88 19.52 21.51
CA CYS A 24 4.06 18.16 21.04
C CYS A 24 5.07 18.18 19.90
N LYS A 25 6.19 17.48 20.03
CA LYS A 25 7.08 17.22 18.89
C LYS A 25 6.47 16.08 18.09
N VAL A 26 6.02 16.38 16.88
CA VAL A 26 5.57 15.38 15.91
C VAL A 26 6.73 15.07 15.00
N SER A 27 7.01 13.78 14.80
CA SER A 27 8.02 13.29 13.89
C SER A 27 7.38 12.48 12.76
N PHE A 28 7.84 12.71 11.53
CA PHE A 28 7.34 12.10 10.30
C PHE A 28 8.40 11.17 9.71
N TYR A 29 8.19 9.87 9.91
CA TYR A 29 9.14 8.83 9.50
C TYR A 29 9.02 8.40 8.05
N GLY A 30 7.81 8.45 7.48
CA GLY A 30 7.61 7.96 6.14
C GLY A 30 6.25 8.26 5.57
N ILE A 31 6.13 7.97 4.28
CA ILE A 31 4.92 8.11 3.51
C ILE A 31 4.58 6.78 2.86
N ILE A 32 3.30 6.42 2.91
CA ILE A 32 2.76 5.22 2.29
C ILE A 32 1.51 5.59 1.52
N GLY A 33 1.30 4.95 0.39
CA GLY A 33 0.16 5.17 -0.47
C GLY A 33 0.26 4.28 -1.69
N ASP A 34 -0.77 4.31 -2.53
CA ASP A 34 -0.67 3.69 -3.84
C ASP A 34 0.24 4.53 -4.77
N CYS A 35 0.74 3.91 -5.85
CA CYS A 35 1.67 4.62 -6.74
C CYS A 35 1.08 5.90 -7.37
N PRO A 36 -0.20 5.94 -7.81
CA PRO A 36 -0.85 7.16 -8.29
C PRO A 36 -0.84 8.31 -7.30
N ALA A 37 -1.07 8.05 -6.02
CA ALA A 37 -1.10 9.11 -5.03
C ALA A 37 0.33 9.53 -4.62
N LEU A 38 1.26 8.56 -4.49
CA LEU A 38 2.67 8.84 -4.22
C LEU A 38 3.31 9.69 -5.32
N LYS A 39 3.05 9.42 -6.61
CA LYS A 39 3.64 10.22 -7.70
C LYS A 39 3.24 11.69 -7.64
N LEU A 40 2.03 12.01 -7.14
CA LEU A 40 1.54 13.38 -7.06
C LEU A 40 2.26 14.12 -5.94
N ILE A 41 2.27 13.55 -4.74
CA ILE A 41 2.94 14.17 -3.59
C ILE A 41 4.45 14.29 -3.81
N LEU A 42 5.06 13.32 -4.48
CA LEU A 42 6.50 13.30 -4.74
C LEU A 42 6.93 14.17 -5.93
N GLU A 43 6.00 14.76 -6.67
CA GLU A 43 6.28 15.43 -7.95
C GLU A 43 7.12 14.53 -8.88
N PHE A 44 6.66 13.27 -9.00
CA PHE A 44 7.38 12.20 -9.68
C PHE A 44 6.57 11.65 -10.86
N ILE A 45 7.26 11.03 -11.81
CA ILE A 45 6.61 10.45 -12.97
C ILE A 45 5.79 9.21 -12.57
N GLY A 46 4.65 9.03 -13.23
CA GLY A 46 3.81 7.85 -13.01
C GLY A 46 4.40 6.56 -13.56
N HIS A 47 3.70 5.45 -13.30
CA HIS A 47 4.07 4.09 -13.71
C HIS A 47 4.24 3.85 -15.22
N THR A 48 3.83 4.81 -16.06
CA THR A 48 4.01 4.80 -17.52
C THR A 48 5.15 5.69 -17.98
N GLY A 49 6.02 6.14 -17.07
CA GLY A 49 7.19 6.96 -17.36
C GLY A 49 8.50 6.20 -17.25
N TYR A 50 9.53 6.71 -17.94
CA TYR A 50 10.91 6.25 -17.72
C TYR A 50 11.37 6.65 -16.32
N TYR A 51 12.18 5.79 -15.69
CA TYR A 51 12.72 6.01 -14.34
C TYR A 51 11.65 6.17 -13.24
N SER A 52 10.51 5.49 -13.38
CA SER A 52 9.39 5.61 -12.44
C SER A 52 9.60 4.91 -11.08
N CYS A 53 10.71 4.20 -10.88
CA CYS A 53 11.06 3.65 -9.57
C CYS A 53 11.60 4.75 -8.63
N PHE A 54 11.03 4.83 -7.44
CA PHE A 54 11.43 5.78 -6.41
C PHE A 54 12.80 5.48 -5.77
N TYR A 55 13.27 4.24 -5.84
CA TYR A 55 14.45 3.77 -5.10
C TYR A 55 15.69 3.57 -5.95
N CYS A 56 15.55 3.39 -7.27
CA CYS A 56 16.68 3.11 -8.15
C CYS A 56 16.56 3.76 -9.52
N TYR A 57 17.66 3.70 -10.28
CA TYR A 57 17.78 4.26 -11.62
C TYR A 57 17.57 3.24 -12.74
N ILE A 58 16.97 2.07 -12.46
CA ILE A 58 16.69 1.10 -13.53
C ILE A 58 15.84 1.76 -14.62
N HIS A 59 16.32 1.64 -15.85
CA HIS A 59 15.64 2.15 -17.03
C HIS A 59 14.79 1.05 -17.63
N ASP A 60 13.47 1.24 -17.62
CA ASP A 60 12.54 0.31 -18.24
C ASP A 60 12.59 0.32 -19.77
N VAL A 61 12.11 -0.76 -20.36
CA VAL A 61 11.99 -0.92 -21.81
C VAL A 61 10.53 -0.85 -22.21
N HIS A 62 10.23 -0.07 -23.24
CA HIS A 62 8.89 0.02 -23.81
C HIS A 62 8.68 -1.09 -24.82
N VAL A 63 7.83 -2.08 -24.50
CA VAL A 63 7.57 -3.25 -25.35
C VAL A 63 6.21 -3.12 -26.01
N GLY A 64 6.12 -3.31 -27.33
CA GLY A 64 4.84 -3.39 -28.06
C GLY A 64 4.33 -2.11 -28.75
N GLY A 65 5.18 -1.11 -29.01
CA GLY A 65 4.82 0.07 -29.82
C GLY A 65 3.78 1.00 -29.18
N ARG A 66 2.91 1.66 -29.97
CA ARG A 66 1.84 2.54 -29.43
C ARG A 66 0.84 1.69 -28.62
N GLY A 67 0.73 1.98 -27.32
CA GLY A 67 -0.06 1.16 -26.38
C GLY A 67 0.75 0.04 -25.71
N GLY A 68 2.06 -0.02 -25.97
CA GLY A 68 2.99 -0.94 -25.34
C GLY A 68 3.09 -0.79 -23.82
N LYS A 69 3.58 -1.84 -23.16
CA LYS A 69 3.76 -1.90 -21.71
C LYS A 69 5.23 -1.71 -21.38
N ARG A 70 5.51 -1.05 -20.25
CA ARG A 70 6.87 -0.91 -19.71
C ARG A 70 7.28 -2.16 -18.95
N GLN A 71 8.46 -2.66 -19.27
CA GLN A 71 9.07 -3.82 -18.63
C GLN A 71 10.38 -3.40 -17.93
N TYR A 72 10.50 -3.80 -16.67
CA TYR A 72 11.64 -3.61 -15.77
C TYR A 72 12.37 -4.95 -15.65
N TYR A 73 13.30 -5.20 -16.57
CA TYR A 73 14.12 -6.41 -16.52
C TYR A 73 15.06 -6.39 -15.31
N HIS A 74 15.44 -7.57 -14.83
CA HIS A 74 16.39 -7.68 -13.73
C HIS A 74 17.78 -7.19 -14.18
N GLU A 75 18.41 -6.35 -13.35
CA GLU A 75 19.80 -5.96 -13.49
C GLU A 75 20.57 -6.41 -12.23
N ASN A 76 21.79 -6.94 -12.40
CA ASN A 76 22.58 -7.42 -11.25
C ASN A 76 23.10 -6.27 -10.37
N ASN A 77 23.40 -5.12 -10.97
CA ASN A 77 24.03 -3.98 -10.30
C ASN A 77 23.09 -2.79 -10.26
N ILE A 78 22.07 -2.89 -9.41
CA ILE A 78 21.03 -1.87 -9.30
C ILE A 78 21.59 -0.65 -8.58
N LYS A 79 21.68 0.47 -9.28
CA LYS A 79 22.08 1.74 -8.69
C LYS A 79 20.91 2.34 -7.91
N LEU A 80 21.02 2.32 -6.59
CA LEU A 80 20.05 2.98 -5.70
C LEU A 80 20.19 4.50 -5.76
N ARG A 81 19.07 5.18 -5.52
CA ARG A 81 19.00 6.63 -5.33
C ARG A 81 19.47 6.98 -3.92
N HIS A 82 20.18 8.09 -3.82
CA HIS A 82 20.73 8.61 -2.57
C HIS A 82 20.09 9.97 -2.28
N GLU A 83 19.88 10.30 -1.01
CA GLU A 83 19.15 11.50 -0.55
C GLU A 83 19.61 12.80 -1.23
N GLN A 84 20.91 13.10 -1.17
CA GLN A 84 21.48 14.34 -1.72
C GLN A 84 21.25 14.43 -3.23
N ARG A 85 21.37 13.29 -3.93
CA ARG A 85 21.20 13.25 -5.38
C ARG A 85 19.73 13.32 -5.77
N TYR A 86 18.85 12.69 -5.00
CA TYR A 86 17.40 12.73 -5.18
C TYR A 86 16.89 14.18 -5.09
N GLU A 87 17.34 14.94 -4.09
CA GLU A 87 16.98 16.35 -3.96
C GLU A 87 17.56 17.20 -5.09
N LEU A 88 18.85 17.06 -5.41
CA LEU A 88 19.47 17.80 -6.51
C LEU A 88 18.80 17.53 -7.86
N GLU A 89 18.40 16.28 -8.14
CA GLU A 89 17.67 15.91 -9.35
C GLU A 89 16.28 16.54 -9.38
N SER A 90 15.61 16.65 -8.23
CA SER A 90 14.32 17.35 -8.11
C SER A 90 14.42 18.85 -8.40
N ILE A 91 15.48 19.51 -7.92
CA ILE A 91 15.75 20.94 -8.17
C ILE A 91 16.05 21.17 -9.65
N ARG A 92 16.90 20.31 -10.25
CA ARG A 92 17.21 20.38 -11.68
C ARG A 92 15.99 20.17 -12.56
N ALA A 93 15.03 19.33 -12.14
CA ALA A 93 13.79 19.14 -12.88
C ALA A 93 12.97 20.45 -12.97
N ILE A 94 12.93 21.22 -11.88
CA ILE A 94 12.32 22.55 -11.85
C ILE A 94 13.08 23.51 -12.77
N GLU A 95 14.39 23.65 -12.56
CA GLU A 95 15.24 24.60 -13.30
C GLU A 95 15.21 24.37 -14.82
N SER A 96 15.20 23.10 -15.22
CA SER A 96 15.17 22.70 -16.63
C SER A 96 13.77 22.56 -17.21
N SER A 97 12.71 22.62 -16.38
CA SER A 97 11.32 22.32 -16.77
C SER A 97 11.19 21.00 -17.55
N ASN A 98 12.02 20.01 -17.21
CA ASN A 98 12.12 18.73 -17.89
C ASN A 98 12.19 17.59 -16.88
N ASN A 99 11.85 16.38 -17.33
CA ASN A 99 12.01 15.18 -16.50
C ASN A 99 13.50 14.90 -16.27
N ILE A 100 13.90 14.83 -15.00
CA ILE A 100 15.25 14.41 -14.59
C ILE A 100 15.12 13.10 -13.81
N TYR A 101 15.45 11.97 -14.45
CA TYR A 101 15.40 10.64 -13.84
C TYR A 101 14.11 10.36 -13.07
N GLY A 102 12.96 10.72 -13.63
CA GLY A 102 11.65 10.50 -13.02
C GLY A 102 11.12 11.69 -12.21
N HIS A 103 11.96 12.64 -11.81
CA HIS A 103 11.50 13.87 -11.15
C HIS A 103 10.82 14.81 -12.13
N LEU A 104 9.67 15.36 -11.74
CA LEU A 104 8.94 16.44 -12.42
C LEU A 104 9.06 17.76 -11.67
N GLY A 105 9.37 17.71 -10.37
CA GLY A 105 9.61 18.86 -9.51
C GLY A 105 10.15 18.44 -8.14
N ARG A 106 10.16 19.39 -7.20
CA ARG A 106 10.54 19.16 -5.80
C ARG A 106 9.29 18.89 -4.96
N SER A 107 9.26 17.74 -4.30
CA SER A 107 8.18 17.37 -3.38
C SER A 107 8.13 18.32 -2.17
N LEU A 108 6.91 18.66 -1.74
CA LEU A 108 6.66 19.37 -0.48
C LEU A 108 7.17 18.62 0.76
N LEU A 109 7.39 17.30 0.63
CA LEU A 109 7.84 16.45 1.73
C LEU A 109 9.33 16.54 2.02
N HIS A 110 10.14 17.14 1.14
CA HIS A 110 11.58 17.30 1.37
C HIS A 110 11.87 18.02 2.69
N ASP A 111 11.02 19.00 3.06
CA ASP A 111 11.22 19.81 4.26
C ASP A 111 10.42 19.30 5.48
N LEU A 112 9.50 18.36 5.26
CA LEU A 112 8.57 17.87 6.29
C LEU A 112 9.05 16.57 6.96
N LEU A 113 9.75 15.72 6.22
CA LEU A 113 10.10 14.37 6.69
C LEU A 113 11.40 14.37 7.49
N ASP A 114 11.41 13.63 8.60
CA ASP A 114 12.62 13.41 9.39
C ASP A 114 13.59 12.44 8.70
N ILE A 115 13.05 11.50 7.92
CA ILE A 115 13.82 10.62 7.05
C ILE A 115 13.79 11.19 5.63
N PRO A 116 14.95 11.47 5.02
CA PRO A 116 14.99 12.10 3.71
C PRO A 116 14.50 11.16 2.60
N LEU A 117 13.95 11.76 1.54
CA LEU A 117 13.57 11.03 0.34
C LEU A 117 14.81 10.45 -0.37
N PRO A 118 14.73 9.26 -0.98
CA PRO A 118 13.54 8.41 -1.10
C PRO A 118 13.35 7.42 0.05
N HIS A 119 14.23 7.40 1.06
CA HIS A 119 14.23 6.36 2.11
C HIS A 119 12.96 6.33 2.97
N SER A 120 12.28 7.47 3.07
CA SER A 120 10.98 7.64 3.74
C SER A 120 9.78 7.19 2.90
N ILE A 121 9.96 6.87 1.62
CA ILE A 121 8.88 6.28 0.82
C ILE A 121 8.70 4.84 1.28
N ILE A 122 7.45 4.42 1.48
CA ILE A 122 7.07 3.06 1.87
C ILE A 122 6.17 2.52 0.78
N VAL A 123 6.59 1.44 0.13
CA VAL A 123 5.74 0.75 -0.86
C VAL A 123 4.68 -0.06 -0.13
N ASP A 124 3.42 0.22 -0.43
CA ASP A 124 2.32 -0.50 0.19
C ASP A 124 2.18 -1.95 -0.30
N TYR A 125 2.21 -2.88 0.66
CA TYR A 125 1.98 -4.30 0.40
C TYR A 125 0.61 -4.58 -0.22
N LEU A 126 -0.45 -3.88 0.21
CA LEU A 126 -1.82 -4.11 -0.25
C LEU A 126 -1.94 -3.85 -1.76
N HIS A 127 -1.52 -2.67 -2.22
CA HIS A 127 -1.63 -2.28 -3.61
C HIS A 127 -0.63 -3.02 -4.49
N VAL A 128 0.62 -3.12 -4.06
CA VAL A 128 1.69 -3.68 -4.89
C VAL A 128 1.62 -5.21 -4.93
N SER A 129 1.59 -5.88 -3.78
CA SER A 129 1.63 -7.34 -3.76
C SER A 129 0.29 -7.97 -4.10
N LEU A 130 -0.81 -7.48 -3.52
CA LEU A 130 -2.10 -8.16 -3.62
C LEU A 130 -2.89 -7.68 -4.83
N LEU A 131 -3.34 -6.43 -4.80
CA LEU A 131 -4.31 -5.91 -5.78
C LEU A 131 -3.73 -5.82 -7.19
N ARG A 132 -2.41 -5.66 -7.33
CA ARG A 132 -1.74 -5.60 -8.63
C ARG A 132 -1.04 -6.93 -8.94
N HIS A 133 0.08 -7.24 -8.28
CA HIS A 133 0.94 -8.35 -8.71
C HIS A 133 0.27 -9.73 -8.63
N THR A 134 -0.23 -10.10 -7.44
CA THR A 134 -0.91 -11.39 -7.24
C THR A 134 -2.13 -11.51 -8.14
N ARG A 135 -2.95 -10.46 -8.22
CA ARG A 135 -4.14 -10.45 -9.08
C ARG A 135 -3.78 -10.68 -10.55
N CYS A 136 -2.78 -9.98 -11.09
CA CYS A 136 -2.36 -10.11 -12.48
C CYS A 136 -1.85 -11.52 -12.80
N ILE A 137 -1.03 -12.10 -11.91
CA ILE A 137 -0.54 -13.48 -12.06
C ILE A 137 -1.69 -14.47 -12.11
N LEU A 138 -2.64 -14.36 -11.17
CA LEU A 138 -3.78 -15.28 -11.11
C LEU A 138 -4.67 -15.15 -12.34
N GLN A 139 -4.89 -13.93 -12.83
CA GLN A 139 -5.63 -13.69 -14.06
C GLN A 139 -4.93 -14.28 -15.29
N GLN A 140 -3.61 -14.16 -15.40
CA GLN A 140 -2.86 -14.74 -16.52
C GLN A 140 -2.85 -16.27 -16.46
N ILE A 141 -2.63 -16.86 -15.28
CA ILE A 141 -2.75 -18.31 -15.06
C ILE A 141 -4.14 -18.77 -15.50
N TYR A 142 -5.19 -18.12 -14.98
CA TYR A 142 -6.57 -18.45 -15.30
C TYR A 142 -6.88 -18.33 -16.80
N ALA A 143 -6.37 -17.29 -17.46
CA ALA A 143 -6.51 -17.10 -18.90
C ALA A 143 -5.85 -18.22 -19.72
N LYS A 144 -4.76 -18.82 -19.23
CA LYS A 144 -4.09 -19.96 -19.87
C LYS A 144 -4.80 -21.31 -19.65
N LEU A 145 -5.73 -21.40 -18.68
CA LEU A 145 -6.50 -22.63 -18.44
C LEU A 145 -7.62 -22.84 -19.47
N SER A 146 -7.91 -24.11 -19.76
CA SER A 146 -9.09 -24.49 -20.57
C SER A 146 -10.40 -24.14 -19.83
N PRO A 147 -11.52 -23.91 -20.54
CA PRO A 147 -12.79 -23.57 -19.91
C PRO A 147 -13.24 -24.55 -18.82
N ALA A 148 -13.06 -25.86 -19.04
CA ALA A 148 -13.38 -26.88 -18.04
C ALA A 148 -12.53 -26.74 -16.78
N LYS A 149 -11.21 -26.51 -16.93
CA LYS A 149 -10.30 -26.30 -15.79
C LYS A 149 -10.63 -25.02 -15.01
N ARG A 150 -11.05 -23.96 -15.71
CA ARG A 150 -11.51 -22.71 -15.09
C ARG A 150 -12.72 -22.92 -14.18
N ILE A 151 -13.73 -23.65 -14.65
CA ILE A 151 -14.92 -23.99 -13.86
C ILE A 151 -14.53 -24.76 -12.60
N ILE A 152 -13.64 -25.76 -12.73
CA ILE A 152 -13.17 -26.55 -11.59
C ILE A 152 -12.42 -25.65 -10.58
N LEU A 153 -11.52 -24.79 -11.05
CA LEU A 153 -10.78 -23.88 -10.18
C LEU A 153 -11.72 -22.93 -9.42
N ASP A 154 -12.67 -22.31 -10.13
CA ASP A 154 -13.64 -21.40 -9.52
C ASP A 154 -14.51 -22.10 -8.46
N GLN A 155 -14.94 -23.34 -8.72
CA GLN A 155 -15.67 -24.16 -7.74
C GLN A 155 -14.82 -24.49 -6.51
N ARG A 156 -13.55 -24.85 -6.70
CA ARG A 156 -12.62 -25.12 -5.59
C ARG A 156 -12.40 -23.88 -4.72
N LEU A 157 -12.15 -22.72 -5.35
CA LEU A 157 -11.96 -21.46 -4.62
C LEU A 157 -13.19 -21.04 -3.82
N ARG A 158 -14.39 -21.16 -4.41
CA ARG A 158 -15.65 -20.84 -3.73
C ARG A 158 -15.97 -21.80 -2.58
N SER A 159 -15.54 -23.05 -2.67
CA SER A 159 -15.78 -24.07 -1.64
C SER A 159 -14.71 -24.10 -0.54
N GLN A 160 -13.61 -23.36 -0.70
CA GLN A 160 -12.55 -23.29 0.30
C GLN A 160 -13.09 -22.76 1.63
N LYS A 161 -12.97 -23.58 2.68
CA LYS A 161 -13.31 -23.19 4.04
C LYS A 161 -12.11 -22.50 4.68
N PHE A 162 -12.38 -21.37 5.33
CA PHE A 162 -11.41 -20.69 6.18
C PHE A 162 -11.84 -20.79 7.64
N PRO A 163 -10.91 -20.63 8.60
CA PRO A 163 -11.25 -20.47 10.00
C PRO A 163 -12.32 -19.39 10.21
N HIS A 164 -13.16 -19.54 11.23
CA HIS A 164 -14.34 -18.69 11.46
C HIS A 164 -14.02 -17.20 11.60
N PHE A 165 -12.80 -16.85 12.03
CA PHE A 165 -12.34 -15.46 12.17
C PHE A 165 -11.96 -14.80 10.82
N PHE A 166 -11.96 -15.53 9.72
CA PHE A 166 -11.82 -14.94 8.39
C PHE A 166 -13.19 -14.45 7.92
N ASN A 167 -13.38 -13.13 7.96
CA ASN A 167 -14.66 -12.49 7.66
C ASN A 167 -15.10 -12.57 6.17
N ARG A 168 -14.30 -13.19 5.28
CA ARG A 168 -14.58 -13.25 3.84
C ARG A 168 -14.18 -14.60 3.24
N LYS A 169 -15.06 -15.14 2.38
CA LYS A 169 -14.77 -16.28 1.52
C LYS A 169 -13.98 -15.83 0.29
N ILE A 170 -13.23 -16.73 -0.33
CA ILE A 170 -12.55 -16.42 -1.59
C ILE A 170 -13.56 -16.44 -2.75
N ARG A 171 -13.48 -15.43 -3.61
CA ARG A 171 -14.24 -15.35 -4.85
C ARG A 171 -13.61 -16.20 -5.94
N ALA A 172 -14.41 -16.57 -6.93
CA ALA A 172 -13.90 -17.14 -8.17
C ALA A 172 -12.99 -16.16 -8.91
N VAL A 173 -12.05 -16.67 -9.72
CA VAL A 173 -11.13 -15.80 -10.48
C VAL A 173 -11.88 -14.98 -11.52
N SER A 174 -12.97 -15.53 -12.07
CA SER A 174 -13.90 -14.81 -12.93
C SER A 174 -14.48 -13.54 -12.30
N ASP A 175 -14.59 -13.50 -10.96
CA ASP A 175 -15.16 -12.39 -10.21
C ASP A 175 -14.09 -11.42 -9.66
N PHE A 176 -12.83 -11.57 -10.07
CA PHE A 176 -11.71 -10.76 -9.53
C PHE A 176 -11.81 -9.27 -9.83
N SER A 177 -12.71 -8.83 -10.71
CA SER A 177 -13.06 -7.41 -10.84
C SER A 177 -13.48 -6.77 -9.51
N PHE A 178 -14.06 -7.56 -8.60
CA PHE A 178 -14.58 -7.11 -7.31
C PHE A 178 -13.86 -7.75 -6.12
N ILE A 179 -12.69 -8.36 -6.34
CA ILE A 179 -11.95 -8.99 -5.24
C ILE A 179 -11.31 -7.93 -4.35
N LYS A 180 -11.42 -8.14 -3.04
CA LYS A 180 -10.76 -7.31 -2.04
C LYS A 180 -9.36 -7.81 -1.74
N ALA A 181 -8.50 -6.89 -1.30
CA ALA A 181 -7.15 -7.23 -0.90
C ALA A 181 -7.11 -8.30 0.19
N THR A 182 -7.99 -8.23 1.18
CA THR A 182 -8.06 -9.24 2.27
C THR A 182 -8.38 -10.64 1.76
N GLU A 183 -9.21 -10.78 0.72
CA GLU A 183 -9.50 -12.06 0.06
C GLU A 183 -8.25 -12.59 -0.67
N LEU A 184 -7.52 -11.73 -1.39
CA LEU A 184 -6.27 -12.09 -2.05
C LEU A 184 -5.16 -12.45 -1.05
N LYS A 185 -5.06 -11.75 0.08
CA LYS A 185 -4.12 -12.06 1.16
C LYS A 185 -4.33 -13.48 1.67
N ASN A 186 -5.59 -13.81 1.98
CA ASN A 186 -5.96 -15.11 2.51
C ASN A 186 -5.72 -16.23 1.49
N LEU A 187 -6.05 -15.97 0.21
CA LEU A 187 -5.72 -16.88 -0.88
C LEU A 187 -4.22 -17.12 -0.96
N LEU A 188 -3.43 -16.05 -1.08
CA LEU A 188 -1.99 -16.11 -1.29
C LEU A 188 -1.26 -16.87 -0.17
N LEU A 189 -1.61 -16.59 1.08
CA LEU A 189 -0.87 -17.13 2.24
C LEU A 189 -1.29 -18.56 2.61
N TYR A 190 -2.54 -18.95 2.37
CA TYR A 190 -3.11 -20.18 2.94
C TYR A 190 -3.66 -21.18 1.92
N ALA A 191 -4.15 -20.72 0.77
CA ALA A 191 -4.91 -21.60 -0.15
C ALA A 191 -4.33 -21.71 -1.56
N LEU A 192 -3.45 -20.78 -1.97
CA LEU A 192 -3.07 -20.65 -3.38
C LEU A 192 -2.33 -21.88 -3.91
N ILE A 193 -1.23 -22.28 -3.26
CA ILE A 193 -0.42 -23.42 -3.72
C ILE A 193 -1.25 -24.73 -3.80
N PRO A 194 -2.01 -25.14 -2.75
CA PRO A 194 -2.86 -26.32 -2.83
C PRO A 194 -3.88 -26.29 -3.98
N HIS A 195 -4.37 -25.10 -4.35
CA HIS A 195 -5.32 -24.96 -5.45
C HIS A 195 -4.64 -25.03 -6.80
N MET A 196 -3.45 -24.42 -6.93
CA MET A 196 -2.70 -24.39 -8.18
C MET A 196 -2.02 -25.73 -8.52
N LEU A 197 -1.79 -26.60 -7.53
CA LEU A 197 -1.10 -27.89 -7.71
C LEU A 197 -1.68 -28.75 -8.84
N TYR A 198 -2.99 -28.69 -9.04
CA TYR A 198 -3.69 -29.46 -10.08
C TYR A 198 -3.59 -28.83 -11.48
N PHE A 199 -3.25 -27.55 -11.57
CA PHE A 199 -3.36 -26.77 -12.81
C PHE A 199 -2.02 -26.37 -13.40
N LEU A 200 -0.97 -26.27 -12.58
CA LEU A 200 0.33 -25.73 -12.97
C LEU A 200 1.42 -26.81 -13.01
N PRO A 201 2.41 -26.69 -13.92
CA PRO A 201 3.64 -27.48 -13.87
C PRO A 201 4.42 -27.25 -12.57
N LYS A 202 5.26 -28.23 -12.19
CA LYS A 202 6.03 -28.18 -10.94
C LYS A 202 6.96 -26.98 -10.87
N GLU A 203 7.55 -26.60 -12.00
CA GLU A 203 8.49 -25.49 -12.13
C GLU A 203 7.77 -24.16 -11.84
N GLN A 204 6.60 -23.94 -12.45
CA GLN A 204 5.79 -22.74 -12.21
C GLN A 204 5.24 -22.68 -10.78
N LEU A 205 4.92 -23.83 -10.19
CA LEU A 205 4.52 -23.91 -8.78
C LEU A 205 5.67 -23.56 -7.83
N ALA A 206 6.88 -24.06 -8.09
CA ALA A 206 8.07 -23.73 -7.30
C ALA A 206 8.37 -22.23 -7.41
N HIS A 207 8.26 -21.67 -8.61
CA HIS A 207 8.39 -20.23 -8.83
C HIS A 207 7.36 -19.43 -8.03
N LEU A 208 6.08 -19.81 -8.08
CA LEU A 208 5.02 -19.17 -7.28
C LEU A 208 5.25 -19.35 -5.77
N ALA A 209 5.79 -20.48 -5.32
CA ALA A 209 6.12 -20.72 -3.93
C ALA A 209 7.24 -19.79 -3.44
N SER A 210 8.27 -19.54 -4.23
CA SER A 210 9.34 -18.57 -3.91
C SER A 210 8.78 -17.18 -3.63
N TYR A 211 7.79 -16.74 -4.43
CA TYR A 211 7.08 -15.48 -4.22
C TYR A 211 6.35 -15.42 -2.87
N ILE A 212 5.62 -16.49 -2.53
CA ILE A 212 4.84 -16.56 -1.29
C ILE A 212 5.75 -16.63 -0.07
N ILE A 213 6.80 -17.45 -0.12
CA ILE A 213 7.75 -17.62 0.97
C ILE A 213 8.45 -16.29 1.27
N HIS A 214 8.90 -15.58 0.23
CA HIS A 214 9.48 -14.25 0.43
C HIS A 214 8.49 -13.29 1.10
N GLY A 215 7.24 -13.23 0.61
CA GLY A 215 6.21 -12.41 1.23
C GLY A 215 5.99 -12.72 2.72
N LYS A 216 5.96 -14.00 3.09
CA LYS A 216 5.84 -14.45 4.49
C LYS A 216 7.03 -14.02 5.34
N LYS A 217 8.26 -14.13 4.83
CA LYS A 217 9.46 -13.72 5.56
C LYS A 217 9.53 -12.21 5.80
N CYS A 218 8.98 -11.40 4.90
CA CYS A 218 8.80 -9.98 5.15
C CYS A 218 7.71 -9.66 6.20
N PHE A 219 6.93 -10.66 6.66
CA PHE A 219 5.94 -10.52 7.74
C PHE A 219 6.44 -11.00 9.11
N ASP A 220 7.31 -12.01 9.15
CA ASP A 220 7.67 -12.73 10.38
C ASP A 220 8.78 -12.03 11.22
N ASP A 221 8.86 -10.69 11.17
CA ASP A 221 9.86 -9.86 11.88
C ASP A 221 11.33 -10.29 11.67
N ASN A 222 11.62 -11.11 10.65
CA ASN A 222 12.96 -11.57 10.28
C ASN A 222 13.07 -11.90 8.78
N THR A 223 13.82 -11.07 8.04
CA THR A 223 14.21 -11.35 6.66
C THR A 223 15.55 -12.09 6.62
N SER A 224 15.52 -13.40 6.35
CA SER A 224 16.75 -14.16 6.09
C SER A 224 17.33 -13.84 4.71
N SER A 225 18.65 -13.99 4.55
CA SER A 225 19.34 -13.91 3.24
C SER A 225 18.68 -14.81 2.18
N MET A 226 18.28 -16.01 2.58
CA MET A 226 17.53 -16.95 1.73
C MET A 226 16.24 -16.34 1.17
N SER A 227 15.51 -15.53 1.94
CA SER A 227 14.32 -14.86 1.41
C SER A 227 14.66 -13.86 0.31
N LYS A 228 15.78 -13.14 0.44
CA LYS A 228 16.26 -12.16 -0.56
C LYS A 228 16.59 -12.90 -1.86
N GLU A 229 17.34 -14.00 -1.75
CA GLU A 229 17.71 -14.86 -2.88
C GLU A 229 16.50 -15.50 -3.59
N LEU A 230 15.52 -16.00 -2.83
CA LEU A 230 14.30 -16.58 -3.39
C LEU A 230 13.52 -15.55 -4.24
N PHE A 231 13.44 -14.30 -3.79
CA PHE A 231 12.77 -13.27 -4.57
C PHE A 231 13.57 -12.84 -5.79
N LEU A 232 14.90 -12.74 -5.68
CA LEU A 232 15.76 -12.44 -6.83
C LEU A 232 15.59 -13.49 -7.93
N LYS A 233 15.62 -14.77 -7.56
CA LYS A 233 15.35 -15.87 -8.50
C LYS A 233 13.95 -15.78 -9.09
N TYR A 234 12.94 -15.54 -8.25
CA TYR A 234 11.58 -15.31 -8.72
C TYR A 234 11.47 -14.18 -9.75
N TYR A 235 12.21 -13.08 -9.54
CA TYR A 235 12.23 -11.95 -10.45
C TYR A 235 12.91 -12.30 -11.78
N GLN A 236 14.09 -12.91 -11.72
CA GLN A 236 14.90 -13.29 -12.89
C GLN A 236 14.15 -14.26 -13.79
N ASP A 237 13.52 -15.27 -13.20
CA ASP A 237 12.78 -16.31 -13.92
C ASP A 237 11.34 -15.85 -14.28
N HIS A 238 10.95 -14.62 -13.96
CA HIS A 238 9.55 -14.18 -14.08
C HIS A 238 9.01 -14.27 -15.52
N SER A 239 9.81 -13.84 -16.50
CA SER A 239 9.44 -13.85 -17.91
C SER A 239 9.33 -15.27 -18.50
N VAL A 240 9.93 -16.27 -17.85
CA VAL A 240 9.80 -17.69 -18.26
C VAL A 240 8.39 -18.21 -17.98
N HIS A 241 7.74 -17.69 -16.93
CA HIS A 241 6.44 -18.17 -16.47
C HIS A 241 5.28 -17.23 -16.81
N TYR A 242 5.55 -15.93 -16.94
CA TYR A 242 4.54 -14.88 -17.07
C TYR A 242 4.92 -13.89 -18.17
N ASP A 243 4.02 -13.72 -19.13
CA ASP A 243 4.23 -12.85 -20.28
C ASP A 243 3.96 -11.39 -19.89
N ASP A 244 4.92 -10.49 -20.17
CA ASP A 244 4.82 -9.04 -20.01
C ASP A 244 4.38 -8.55 -18.61
N LEU A 245 4.66 -9.32 -17.56
CA LEU A 245 4.34 -8.98 -16.16
C LEU A 245 5.54 -8.48 -15.34
N GLN A 246 6.70 -8.25 -15.96
CA GLN A 246 7.84 -7.58 -15.32
C GLN A 246 7.62 -6.05 -15.27
N ASN A 247 6.48 -5.62 -14.77
CA ASN A 247 6.10 -4.20 -14.70
C ASN A 247 6.68 -3.51 -13.44
N LEU A 248 6.41 -2.21 -13.29
CA LEU A 248 6.85 -1.43 -12.12
C LEU A 248 6.44 -2.06 -10.78
N VAL A 249 5.29 -2.73 -10.72
CA VAL A 249 4.79 -3.33 -9.48
C VAL A 249 5.68 -4.47 -9.04
N LEU A 250 6.07 -5.37 -9.96
CA LEU A 250 7.05 -6.41 -9.66
C LEU A 250 8.39 -5.77 -9.27
N HIS A 251 8.81 -4.74 -9.99
CA HIS A 251 10.03 -3.98 -9.73
C HIS A 251 10.07 -3.41 -8.30
N LEU A 252 9.01 -2.72 -7.86
CA LEU A 252 8.93 -2.15 -6.52
C LEU A 252 9.03 -3.20 -5.41
N ARG A 253 8.62 -4.46 -5.66
CA ARG A 253 8.79 -5.55 -4.68
C ARG A 253 10.24 -5.94 -4.45
N LEU A 254 11.14 -5.68 -5.40
CA LEU A 254 12.57 -5.90 -5.21
C LEU A 254 13.11 -5.09 -4.02
N HIS A 255 12.49 -3.94 -3.76
CA HIS A 255 12.84 -3.06 -2.66
C HIS A 255 12.19 -3.45 -1.32
N PHE A 256 11.37 -4.51 -1.25
CA PHE A 256 10.71 -4.91 0.00
C PHE A 256 11.68 -5.34 1.10
N ASN A 257 12.82 -5.92 0.72
CA ASN A 257 13.85 -6.26 1.68
C ASN A 257 14.49 -5.00 2.28
N GLN A 258 14.77 -3.99 1.46
CA GLN A 258 15.25 -2.69 1.94
C GLN A 258 14.21 -1.98 2.80
N LEU A 259 12.93 -2.05 2.42
CA LEU A 259 11.84 -1.52 3.23
C LEU A 259 11.74 -2.21 4.58
N PHE A 260 11.90 -3.53 4.61
CA PHE A 260 11.94 -4.28 5.86
C PHE A 260 13.13 -3.84 6.72
N ASP A 261 14.32 -3.74 6.13
CA ASP A 261 15.53 -3.33 6.84
C ASP A 261 15.38 -1.90 7.43
N ASN A 262 14.65 -1.01 6.74
CA ASN A 262 14.45 0.39 7.16
C ASN A 262 13.27 0.60 8.12
N HIS A 263 12.17 -0.12 7.93
CA HIS A 263 10.86 0.17 8.55
C HIS A 263 10.28 -1.01 9.34
N GLY A 264 10.95 -2.17 9.34
CA GLY A 264 10.49 -3.39 9.98
C GLY A 264 9.46 -4.16 9.15
N SER A 265 8.72 -5.05 9.81
CA SER A 265 7.83 -5.98 9.13
C SER A 265 6.71 -5.31 8.31
N LEU A 266 6.46 -5.87 7.14
CA LEU A 266 5.36 -5.46 6.26
C LEU A 266 3.98 -5.69 6.88
N CYS A 267 3.87 -6.43 8.00
CA CYS A 267 2.58 -6.63 8.66
C CYS A 267 2.09 -5.32 9.29
N TYR A 268 3.02 -4.46 9.68
CA TYR A 268 2.76 -3.14 10.23
C TYR A 268 2.70 -2.06 9.13
N LEU A 269 3.26 -2.36 7.94
CA LEU A 269 3.39 -1.46 6.80
C LEU A 269 2.38 -1.84 5.70
N GLY A 270 1.18 -1.31 5.82
CA GLY A 270 0.16 -1.44 4.78
C GLY A 270 -1.00 -0.47 4.96
N THR A 271 -1.72 -0.23 3.88
CA THR A 271 -2.84 0.73 3.85
C THR A 271 -4.21 0.10 4.13
N PHE A 272 -4.28 -1.16 4.60
CA PHE A 272 -5.55 -1.85 4.89
C PHE A 272 -6.51 -1.01 5.76
N GLY A 273 -6.02 -0.50 6.89
CA GLY A 273 -6.84 0.32 7.78
C GLY A 273 -7.24 1.67 7.17
N GLN A 274 -6.41 2.23 6.29
CA GLN A 274 -6.72 3.48 5.59
C GLN A 274 -7.81 3.26 4.54
N GLU A 275 -7.73 2.18 3.75
CA GLU A 275 -8.76 1.78 2.79
C GLU A 275 -10.11 1.52 3.48
N ASP A 276 -10.09 0.84 4.63
CA ASP A 276 -11.29 0.58 5.42
C ASP A 276 -11.88 1.89 5.98
N LEU A 277 -11.04 2.82 6.47
CA LEU A 277 -11.47 4.14 6.94
C LEU A 277 -12.05 4.98 5.81
N ILE A 278 -11.38 5.07 4.66
CA ILE A 278 -11.90 5.75 3.46
C ILE A 278 -13.25 5.15 3.06
N GLY A 279 -13.36 3.82 3.08
CA GLY A 279 -14.60 3.13 2.77
C GLY A 279 -15.73 3.40 3.78
N ALA A 280 -15.40 3.63 5.06
CA ALA A 280 -16.36 4.04 6.08
C ALA A 280 -16.81 5.49 5.87
N ILE A 281 -15.84 6.40 5.76
CA ILE A 281 -16.04 7.83 5.46
C ILE A 281 -16.92 7.99 4.22
N GLY A 282 -16.59 7.29 3.12
CA GLY A 282 -17.34 7.33 1.88
C GLY A 282 -18.79 6.84 1.97
N LYS A 283 -19.14 5.99 2.95
CA LYS A 283 -20.53 5.54 3.20
C LYS A 283 -21.30 6.50 4.08
N SER A 284 -20.63 7.10 5.05
CA SER A 284 -21.19 8.13 5.93
C SER A 284 -21.40 9.47 5.20
N HIS A 285 -20.96 9.57 3.95
CA HIS A 285 -21.19 10.72 3.08
C HIS A 285 -22.49 10.61 2.29
N HIS A 286 -23.33 11.65 2.38
CA HIS A 286 -24.55 11.82 1.59
C HIS A 286 -24.57 13.11 0.74
N GLY A 287 -23.42 13.76 0.50
CA GLY A 287 -23.35 15.01 -0.25
C GLY A 287 -22.02 15.29 -0.96
N THR A 288 -22.02 16.22 -1.91
CA THR A 288 -20.93 16.51 -2.86
C THR A 288 -19.94 17.62 -2.43
N ARG A 289 -19.94 18.05 -1.16
CA ARG A 289 -19.11 19.18 -0.68
C ARG A 289 -18.30 18.82 0.58
N PHE A 290 -17.22 19.55 0.85
CA PHE A 290 -16.39 19.49 2.08
C PHE A 290 -15.48 18.26 2.29
N HIS A 291 -15.05 17.58 1.21
CA HIS A 291 -14.26 16.34 1.28
C HIS A 291 -12.98 16.42 2.15
N GLY A 292 -12.15 17.44 1.93
CA GLY A 292 -10.87 17.55 2.65
C GLY A 292 -11.04 17.83 4.15
N GLN A 293 -12.00 18.68 4.50
CA GLN A 293 -12.28 19.07 5.89
C GLN A 293 -12.93 17.93 6.67
N LEU A 294 -13.88 17.20 6.06
CA LEU A 294 -14.47 16.01 6.66
C LEU A 294 -13.43 14.92 6.92
N ILE A 295 -12.54 14.66 5.96
CA ILE A 295 -11.45 13.70 6.14
C ILE A 295 -10.50 14.14 7.27
N ALA A 296 -10.08 15.41 7.27
CA ALA A 296 -9.22 15.96 8.32
C ALA A 296 -9.89 15.83 9.71
N TYR A 297 -11.16 16.21 9.82
CA TYR A 297 -11.95 16.09 11.02
C TYR A 297 -12.11 14.65 11.50
N HIS A 298 -12.38 13.70 10.59
CA HIS A 298 -12.47 12.28 10.93
C HIS A 298 -11.12 11.70 11.38
N TYR A 299 -10.02 12.16 10.79
CA TYR A 299 -8.67 11.82 11.25
C TYR A 299 -8.37 12.40 12.64
N GLU A 300 -8.77 13.65 12.90
CA GLU A 300 -8.64 14.26 14.23
C GLU A 300 -9.45 13.50 15.28
N ILE A 301 -10.67 13.08 14.95
CA ILE A 301 -11.49 12.23 15.81
C ILE A 301 -10.80 10.89 16.08
N ASP A 302 -10.37 10.16 15.04
CA ASP A 302 -9.68 8.89 15.22
C ASP A 302 -8.39 9.06 16.03
N PHE A 303 -7.63 10.12 15.78
CA PHE A 303 -6.42 10.46 16.54
C PHE A 303 -6.74 10.79 18.01
N ALA A 304 -7.76 11.60 18.28
CA ALA A 304 -8.19 11.96 19.62
C ALA A 304 -8.69 10.73 20.40
N LEU A 305 -9.47 9.88 19.74
CA LEU A 305 -9.95 8.60 20.28
C LEU A 305 -8.77 7.69 20.63
N ARG A 306 -7.80 7.50 19.72
CA ARG A 306 -6.59 6.69 19.96
C ARG A 306 -5.76 7.20 21.14
N ASN A 307 -5.65 8.51 21.30
CA ASN A 307 -4.78 9.13 22.29
C ASN A 307 -5.49 9.54 23.61
N LYS A 308 -6.78 9.20 23.79
CA LYS A 308 -7.64 9.67 24.90
C LYS A 308 -7.54 11.18 25.15
N THR A 309 -7.26 11.96 24.11
CA THR A 309 -7.26 13.41 24.20
C THR A 309 -8.67 13.92 24.01
N PRO A 310 -9.15 14.87 24.84
CA PRO A 310 -10.43 15.52 24.57
C PRO A 310 -10.36 16.19 23.20
N LEU A 311 -11.38 15.99 22.38
CA LEU A 311 -11.59 16.77 21.16
C LEU A 311 -11.77 18.23 21.60
N ASN A 312 -10.72 19.04 21.44
CA ASN A 312 -10.84 20.47 21.60
C ASN A 312 -11.67 20.99 20.42
N ARG A 313 -12.99 21.10 20.61
CA ARG A 313 -13.92 21.76 19.67
C ARG A 313 -13.54 23.22 19.33
N ALA A 314 -12.51 23.76 19.99
CA ALA A 314 -12.14 25.17 19.97
C ALA A 314 -10.84 25.49 19.21
N SER A 315 -10.11 24.50 18.66
CA SER A 315 -9.08 24.82 17.67
C SER A 315 -9.76 24.91 16.32
N SER A 316 -10.20 26.12 16.01
CA SER A 316 -10.43 26.62 14.67
C SER A 316 -9.65 25.86 13.60
N ILE A 317 -10.36 25.03 12.82
CA ILE A 317 -10.05 24.92 11.41
C ILE A 317 -10.34 26.33 10.88
N GLU A 318 -9.39 27.25 11.06
CA GLU A 318 -9.42 28.54 10.39
C GLU A 318 -9.44 28.20 8.91
N ASN A 319 -10.56 28.52 8.28
CA ASN A 319 -10.83 28.51 6.86
C ASN A 319 -9.59 28.17 6.02
N ILE A 320 -9.38 26.87 5.75
CA ILE A 320 -8.53 26.49 4.63
C ILE A 320 -9.28 27.00 3.41
N ASP A 321 -8.81 28.11 2.85
CA ASP A 321 -9.42 28.83 1.74
C ASP A 321 -9.71 27.90 0.56
N GLY A 322 -10.95 27.42 0.55
CA GLY A 322 -11.68 26.90 -0.58
C GLY A 322 -13.07 27.53 -0.48
N PRO A 323 -13.74 27.82 -1.60
CA PRO A 323 -14.89 28.72 -1.66
C PRO A 323 -16.04 28.16 -0.83
N LEU A 324 -16.22 28.64 0.41
CA LEU A 324 -17.16 28.07 1.39
C LEU A 324 -17.77 29.13 2.29
N ASP A 325 -19.10 29.14 2.30
CA ASP A 325 -19.93 29.50 3.45
C ASP A 325 -20.00 28.31 4.46
N GLU A 326 -20.41 28.61 5.70
CA GLU A 326 -20.38 27.79 6.93
C GLU A 326 -21.09 26.41 6.89
N VAL A 327 -20.54 25.43 7.62
CA VAL A 327 -21.09 24.06 7.77
C VAL A 327 -21.76 23.86 9.13
N ASN A 328 -23.00 23.33 9.13
CA ASN A 328 -23.64 22.74 10.31
C ASN A 328 -23.34 21.23 10.37
N GLU A 329 -22.61 20.78 11.40
CA GLU A 329 -22.35 19.35 11.68
C GLU A 329 -23.62 18.61 12.11
N THR A 330 -23.84 17.37 11.64
CA THR A 330 -24.90 16.48 12.13
C THR A 330 -24.35 15.36 13.02
N SER A 331 -25.05 15.10 14.14
CA SER A 331 -24.77 14.09 15.18
C SER A 331 -24.43 12.69 14.66
N ASP A 332 -24.99 12.30 13.51
CA ASP A 332 -24.92 10.93 13.00
C ASP A 332 -23.51 10.57 12.47
N MET A 333 -22.77 11.54 11.92
CA MET A 333 -21.43 11.28 11.37
C MET A 333 -20.39 10.95 12.44
N LEU A 334 -20.54 11.51 13.64
CA LEU A 334 -19.64 11.24 14.77
C LEU A 334 -19.83 9.81 15.32
N GLN A 335 -21.07 9.30 15.27
CA GLN A 335 -21.38 7.95 15.73
C GLN A 335 -20.74 6.88 14.84
N ASP A 336 -20.77 7.06 13.52
CA ASP A 336 -20.21 6.11 12.55
C ASP A 336 -18.69 5.94 12.72
N VAL A 337 -17.94 7.04 12.86
CA VAL A 337 -16.48 6.99 13.07
C VAL A 337 -16.13 6.41 14.42
N THR A 338 -16.89 6.76 15.46
CA THR A 338 -16.71 6.19 16.81
C THR A 338 -16.98 4.69 16.80
N GLN A 339 -18.00 4.23 16.07
CA GLN A 339 -18.33 2.81 15.91
C GLN A 339 -17.25 2.06 15.11
N HIS A 340 -16.74 2.66 14.04
CA HIS A 340 -15.64 2.11 13.26
C HIS A 340 -14.36 1.96 14.10
N HIS A 341 -14.02 2.98 14.89
CA HIS A 341 -12.89 2.94 15.81
C HIS A 341 -13.05 1.82 16.85
N ARG A 342 -14.22 1.70 17.48
CA ARG A 342 -14.51 0.59 18.43
C ARG A 342 -14.39 -0.79 17.80
N MET A 343 -14.82 -0.95 16.55
CA MET A 343 -14.69 -2.21 15.80
C MET A 343 -13.24 -2.60 15.51
N ILE A 344 -12.39 -1.64 15.15
CA ILE A 344 -10.98 -1.91 14.82
C ILE A 344 -10.15 -2.14 16.09
N CYS A 345 -10.39 -1.34 17.13
CA CYS A 345 -9.62 -1.39 18.37
C CYS A 345 -10.13 -2.43 19.37
N ASN A 346 -11.24 -3.11 19.09
CA ASN A 346 -11.88 -4.13 19.94
C ASN A 346 -12.12 -3.63 21.39
N CYS A 347 -12.38 -2.32 21.57
CA CYS A 347 -12.48 -1.67 22.86
C CYS A 347 -13.96 -1.47 23.28
N ASN A 348 -14.40 -2.19 24.31
CA ASN A 348 -15.75 -2.06 24.87
C ASN A 348 -15.84 -1.11 26.08
N LYS A 349 -14.74 -0.44 26.46
CA LYS A 349 -14.71 0.49 27.60
C LYS A 349 -13.86 1.73 27.31
N PRO A 350 -14.41 2.97 27.44
CA PRO A 350 -13.69 4.22 27.18
C PRO A 350 -12.46 4.48 28.07
N GLU A 351 -12.28 3.72 29.15
CA GLU A 351 -11.33 4.06 30.21
C GLU A 351 -9.97 3.33 30.08
N GLN A 352 -9.86 2.30 29.25
CA GLN A 352 -8.64 1.51 29.09
C GLN A 352 -8.02 1.66 27.69
N LEU A 353 -7.73 2.89 27.26
CA LEU A 353 -6.72 3.08 26.22
C LEU A 353 -5.32 2.96 26.84
N THR A 354 -4.73 1.80 26.60
CA THR A 354 -3.29 1.57 26.52
C THR A 354 -3.10 0.82 25.22
N SER A 355 -2.22 1.34 24.35
CA SER A 355 -1.48 0.64 23.29
C SER A 355 -2.11 -0.64 22.72
N LEU A 356 -2.52 -0.61 21.46
CA LEU A 356 -2.71 -1.82 20.67
C LEU A 356 -1.40 -2.62 20.63
N SER A 357 -1.37 -3.68 21.45
CA SER A 357 -0.56 -4.90 21.40
C SER A 357 0.87 -4.78 20.86
N VAL A 358 1.80 -4.51 21.78
CA VAL A 358 3.02 -5.34 21.86
C VAL A 358 2.52 -6.72 22.25
N TYR A 359 2.68 -7.74 21.39
CA TYR A 359 2.62 -9.11 21.88
C TYR A 359 3.86 -9.29 22.75
N GLY A 360 3.62 -9.26 24.05
CA GLY A 360 4.62 -9.55 25.06
C GLY A 360 5.12 -10.98 24.91
N GLU A 361 6.42 -11.11 25.16
CA GLU A 361 7.07 -12.32 25.63
C GLU A 361 6.19 -13.01 26.68
N HIS A 362 5.97 -14.31 26.49
CA HIS A 362 5.63 -15.21 27.57
C HIS A 362 6.76 -16.25 27.61
N ASP A 363 7.43 -16.27 28.75
CA ASP A 363 8.44 -17.20 29.29
C ASP A 363 8.80 -18.45 28.46
#